data_AF-A0A962Z4Y1-F1
#
_entry.id   AF-A0A962Z4Y1-F1
#
_cell.length_a   1.000
_cell.length_b   1.000
_cell.length_c   1.000
_cell.angle_alpha   90.00
_cell.angle_beta   90.00
_cell.angle_gamma   90.00
#
_symmetry.space_group_name_H-M   'P 1'
#
loop_
_entity.id
_entity.type
_entity.pdbx_description
1 polymer ?
#
loop_
_entity_poly.entity_id
_entity_poly.type
_entity_poly.pdbx_seq_one_letter_code
_entity_poly.pdbx_strand_id
1 'polypeptide(L)'
;MNKPLRVGVGGPVGSGKTALLDALCKAMRDQHEIAVVTNDIYTQEDARFLIHSQALEQNRIIGVETGGCPHTAIREDASMNLAAVED
;
A
#
# COMPACT_ATOMS: atom_id res chain seq x y z
N MET A 1 -3.17 15.96 -17.84
CA MET A 1 -2.89 14.58 -17.38
C MET A 1 -3.44 14.47 -15.97
N ASN A 2 -4.41 13.57 -15.75
CA ASN A 2 -5.08 13.44 -14.46
C ASN A 2 -4.21 12.58 -13.55
N LYS A 3 -3.76 13.10 -12.40
CA LYS A 3 -3.04 12.29 -11.41
C LYS A 3 -4.01 11.29 -10.78
N PRO A 4 -3.60 10.04 -10.51
CA PRO A 4 -4.47 9.08 -9.82
C PRO A 4 -4.85 9.62 -8.43
N LEU A 5 -6.07 9.30 -7.99
CA LEU A 5 -6.49 9.56 -6.63
C LEU A 5 -5.61 8.75 -5.67
N ARG A 6 -5.04 9.42 -4.66
CA ARG A 6 -4.20 8.79 -3.64
C ARG A 6 -4.97 8.73 -2.33
N VAL A 7 -5.14 7.55 -1.77
CA VAL A 7 -5.90 7.31 -0.53
C VAL A 7 -4.99 6.65 0.50
N GLY A 8 -4.75 7.34 1.61
CA GLY A 8 -3.96 6.80 2.73
C GLY A 8 -4.85 6.03 3.72
N VAL A 9 -4.49 4.78 4.02
CA VAL A 9 -5.16 3.95 5.03
C VAL A 9 -4.29 3.85 6.27
N GLY A 10 -4.60 4.68 7.27
CA GLY A 10 -3.90 4.72 8.56
C GLY A 10 -4.69 4.05 9.69
N GLY A 11 -4.01 3.67 10.77
CA GLY A 11 -4.64 3.06 11.95
C GLY A 11 -3.66 2.25 12.81
N PRO A 12 -4.02 1.93 14.07
CA PRO A 12 -3.17 1.16 14.98
C PRO A 12 -2.71 -0.20 14.41
N VAL A 13 -1.65 -0.77 14.99
CA VAL A 13 -1.22 -2.14 14.67
C VAL A 13 -2.37 -3.11 15.00
N GLY A 14 -2.69 -4.02 14.07
CA GLY A 14 -3.78 -4.99 14.24
C GLY A 14 -5.20 -4.49 13.96
N SER A 15 -5.39 -3.23 13.55
CA SER A 15 -6.74 -2.67 13.29
C SER A 15 -7.41 -3.14 11.99
N GLY A 16 -6.79 -4.07 11.25
CA GLY A 16 -7.34 -4.62 10.01
C GLY A 16 -7.09 -3.80 8.73
N LYS A 17 -6.07 -2.93 8.70
CA LYS A 17 -5.72 -2.13 7.50
C LYS A 17 -5.50 -3.00 6.26
N THR A 18 -4.66 -4.03 6.37
CA THR A 18 -4.33 -4.94 5.28
C THR A 18 -5.55 -5.76 4.83
N ALA A 19 -6.40 -6.18 5.77
CA ALA A 19 -7.66 -6.86 5.47
C ALA A 19 -8.66 -5.95 4.73
N LEU A 20 -8.73 -4.67 5.10
CA LEU A 20 -9.53 -3.68 4.39
C LEU A 20 -9.02 -3.49 2.96
N LEU A 21 -7.70 -3.35 2.78
CA LEU A 21 -7.08 -3.20 1.46
C LEU A 21 -7.34 -4.42 0.57
N ASP A 22 -7.21 -5.64 1.11
CA ASP A 22 -7.51 -6.88 0.37
C ASP A 22 -8.96 -6.91 -0.14
N ALA A 23 -9.92 -6.61 0.73
CA ALA A 23 -11.34 -6.59 0.38
C ALA A 23 -11.66 -5.51 -0.66
N LEU A 24 -11.13 -4.29 -0.49
CA LEU A 24 -11.33 -3.19 -1.44
C LEU A 24 -10.71 -3.51 -2.81
N CYS A 25 -9.49 -4.05 -2.84
CA CYS A 25 -8.83 -4.42 -4.09
C CYS A 25 -9.65 -5.45 -4.86
N LYS A 26 -10.07 -6.53 -4.21
CA LYS A 26 -10.89 -7.58 -4.84
C LYS A 26 -12.23 -7.06 -5.33
N ALA A 27 -12.85 -6.13 -4.61
CA ALA A 27 -14.13 -5.55 -5.00
C ALA A 27 -14.02 -4.55 -6.17
N MET A 28 -12.89 -3.86 -6.33
CA MET A 28 -12.75 -2.72 -7.24
C MET A 28 -11.89 -2.99 -8.47
N ARG A 29 -10.98 -3.97 -8.43
CA ARG A 29 -9.95 -4.20 -9.46
C ARG A 29 -10.49 -4.46 -10.88
N ASP A 30 -11.73 -4.92 -11.00
CA ASP A 30 -12.35 -5.20 -12.30
C ASP A 30 -12.95 -3.95 -12.95
N GLN A 31 -13.16 -2.89 -12.15
CA GLN A 31 -13.79 -1.64 -12.60
C GLN A 31 -12.84 -0.44 -12.57
N HIS A 32 -11.73 -0.55 -11.83
CA HIS A 32 -10.79 0.55 -11.61
C HIS A 32 -9.35 0.07 -11.78
N GLU A 33 -8.52 0.90 -12.40
CA GLU A 33 -7.07 0.73 -12.35
C GLU A 33 -6.55 1.21 -11.00
N ILE A 34 -6.18 0.25 -10.16
CA ILE A 34 -5.71 0.48 -8.79
C ILE A 34 -4.38 -0.24 -8.54
N ALA A 35 -3.59 0.34 -7.64
CA ALA A 35 -2.34 -0.20 -7.12
C ALA A 35 -2.27 0.08 -5.62
N VAL A 36 -1.45 -0.70 -4.90
CA VAL A 36 -1.25 -0.58 -3.45
C VAL A 36 0.22 -0.40 -3.14
N VAL A 37 0.52 0.61 -2.32
CA VAL A 37 1.82 0.75 -1.65
C VAL A 37 1.61 0.43 -0.18
N THR A 38 2.31 -0.57 0.34
CA THR A 38 2.26 -0.94 1.77
C THR A 38 3.51 -0.47 2.49
N ASN A 39 3.34 0.03 3.71
CA ASN A 39 4.44 0.53 4.53
C ASN A 39 4.65 -0.38 5.73
N ASP A 40 5.78 -1.06 5.76
CA ASP A 40 6.21 -1.92 6.86
C ASP A 40 7.54 -1.40 7.42
N ILE A 41 7.79 -1.58 8.72
CA ILE A 41 8.97 -0.97 9.38
C ILE A 41 10.27 -1.68 8.96
N TYR A 42 10.26 -3.01 8.94
CA TYR A 42 11.45 -3.87 8.68
C TYR A 42 11.15 -5.08 7.79
N THR A 43 9.96 -5.14 7.22
CA THR A 43 9.46 -6.31 6.52
C THR A 43 8.70 -5.88 5.25
N GLN A 44 8.19 -6.86 4.50
CA GLN A 44 7.24 -6.63 3.41
C GLN A 44 6.08 -7.62 3.52
N GLU A 45 5.65 -7.89 4.76
CA GLU A 45 4.65 -8.92 5.04
C GLU A 45 3.28 -8.48 4.53
N ASP A 46 2.94 -7.19 4.63
CA ASP A 46 1.68 -6.68 4.09
C ASP A 46 1.62 -6.83 2.56
N ALA A 47 2.70 -6.47 1.84
CA ALA A 47 2.79 -6.66 0.39
C ALA A 47 2.71 -8.15 0.01
N ARG A 48 3.47 -9.01 0.69
CA ARG A 48 3.45 -10.46 0.46
C ARG A 48 2.05 -11.02 0.70
N PHE A 49 1.40 -10.63 1.78
CA PHE A 49 0.05 -11.07 2.09
C PHE A 49 -0.92 -10.72 0.95
N LEU A 50 -0.91 -9.48 0.47
CA LEU A 50 -1.80 -9.04 -0.62
C LEU A 50 -1.52 -9.78 -1.93
N ILE A 51 -0.25 -10.06 -2.25
CA ILE A 51 0.14 -10.86 -3.42
C ILE A 51 -0.40 -12.30 -3.28
N HIS A 52 -0.17 -12.96 -2.14
CA HIS A 52 -0.62 -14.34 -1.90
C HIS A 52 -2.14 -14.46 -1.86
N SER A 53 -2.81 -13.44 -1.32
CA SER A 53 -4.27 -13.33 -1.29
C SER A 53 -4.87 -13.03 -2.67
N GLN A 54 -4.01 -12.78 -3.67
CA GLN A 54 -4.39 -12.38 -5.02
C GLN A 54 -5.28 -11.14 -4.98
N ALA A 55 -4.93 -10.13 -4.17
CA ALA A 55 -5.66 -8.88 -4.10
C ALA A 55 -5.61 -8.16 -5.46
N LEU A 56 -4.41 -8.05 -6.03
CA LEU A 56 -4.10 -7.52 -7.36
C LEU A 56 -2.98 -8.35 -8.01
N GLU A 57 -2.71 -8.10 -9.28
CA GLU A 57 -1.49 -8.57 -9.94
C GLU A 57 -0.25 -8.07 -9.19
N GLN A 58 0.81 -8.90 -9.12
CA GLN A 58 1.99 -8.61 -8.30
C GLN A 58 2.66 -7.27 -8.68
N ASN A 59 2.66 -6.91 -9.95
CA ASN A 59 3.23 -5.64 -10.43
C ASN A 59 2.41 -4.40 -10.03
N ARG A 60 1.27 -4.57 -9.36
CA ARG A 60 0.43 -3.48 -8.82
C ARG A 60 0.53 -3.37 -7.29
N ILE A 61 1.44 -4.11 -6.66
CA ILE A 61 1.63 -4.12 -5.21
C ILE A 61 3.11 -3.87 -4.92
N ILE A 62 3.41 -2.78 -4.22
CA ILE A 62 4.77 -2.40 -3.84
C ILE A 62 4.87 -2.32 -2.31
N GLY A 63 5.85 -3.04 -1.75
CA GLY A 63 6.20 -2.95 -0.34
C GLY A 63 7.33 -1.96 -0.11
N VAL A 64 7.13 -0.99 0.77
CA VAL A 64 8.12 0.02 1.17
C VAL A 64 8.52 -0.23 2.61
N GLU A 65 9.82 -0.43 2.84
CA GLU A 65 10.39 -0.53 4.17
C GLU A 65 10.70 0.88 4.70
N THR A 66 9.92 1.35 5.67
CA THR A 66 9.98 2.74 6.13
C THR A 66 11.05 3.02 7.17
N GLY A 67 11.62 1.96 7.76
CA GLY A 67 12.41 2.09 8.98
C GLY A 67 11.55 2.49 10.20
N GLY A 68 12.22 2.86 11.29
CA GLY A 68 11.66 2.87 12.65
C GLY A 68 10.47 3.79 12.96
N CYS A 69 10.24 4.87 12.22
CA CYS A 69 9.14 5.81 12.49
C CYS A 69 8.12 5.83 11.32
N PRO A 70 7.02 5.05 11.39
CA PRO A 70 6.07 4.96 10.28
C PRO A 70 5.38 6.29 9.97
N HIS A 71 5.24 7.20 10.95
CA HIS A 71 4.64 8.51 10.73
C HIS A 71 5.49 9.39 9.81
N THR A 72 6.82 9.28 9.91
CA THR A 72 7.76 10.02 9.06
C THR A 72 7.54 9.68 7.59
N ALA A 73 7.44 8.39 7.26
CA ALA A 73 7.26 7.92 5.90
C ALA A 73 5.95 8.38 5.22
N ILE A 74 4.97 8.88 5.99
CA ILE A 74 3.67 9.34 5.46
C ILE A 74 3.38 10.82 5.73
N ARG A 75 4.23 11.52 6.48
CA ARG A 75 4.05 12.93 6.86
C ARG A 75 5.28 13.77 6.60
N GLU A 76 6.33 13.56 7.38
CA GLU A 76 7.52 14.43 7.35
C GLU A 76 8.42 14.16 6.14
N ASP A 77 8.57 12.91 5.72
CA ASP A 77 9.33 12.51 4.54
C ASP A 77 8.63 11.34 3.82
N ALA A 78 7.82 11.67 2.82
CA ALA A 78 7.11 10.70 2.00
C ALA A 78 7.88 10.30 0.72
N SER A 79 9.17 10.62 0.61
CA SER A 79 9.97 10.42 -0.61
C SER A 79 9.91 8.97 -1.12
N MET A 80 10.04 7.99 -0.23
CA MET A 80 9.99 6.57 -0.59
C MET A 80 8.62 6.17 -1.16
N ASN A 81 7.53 6.66 -0.57
CA ASN A 81 6.18 6.41 -1.07
C ASN A 81 5.92 7.10 -2.41
N LEU A 82 6.48 8.29 -2.60
CA LEU A 82 6.34 9.03 -3.86
C LEU A 82 7.11 8.34 -4.99
N ALA A 83 8.32 7.84 -4.73
CA ALA A 83 9.09 7.05 -5.68
C ALA A 83 8.35 5.76 -6.06
N ALA A 84 7.81 5.03 -5.07
CA ALA A 84 7.03 3.82 -5.30
C ALA A 84 5.75 4.02 -6.14
N VAL A 85 5.24 5.24 -6.25
CA VAL A 85 4.07 5.56 -7.10
C VAL A 85 4.49 5.91 -8.53
N GLU A 86 5.76 6.23 -8.75
CA GLU A 86 6.31 6.58 -10.07
C GLU A 86 6.90 5.37 -10.83
N ASP A 87 7.26 4.30 -10.10
CA ASP A 87 7.70 3.00 -10.65
C ASP A 87 6.54 2.14 -11.16
#